data_AF-A0A8G2FI87-F1
#
_entry.id   AF-A0A8G2FI87-F1
#
_cell.length_a   1.000
_cell.length_b   1.000
_cell.length_c   1.000
_cell.angle_alpha   90.00
_cell.angle_beta   90.00
_cell.angle_gamma   90.00
#
_symmetry.space_group_name_H-M   'P 1'
#
loop_
_entity.id
_entity.type
_entity.pdbx_description
1 polymer ?
#
loop_
_entity_poly.entity_id
_entity_poly.type
_entity_poly.pdbx_seq_one_letter_code
_entity_poly.pdbx_strand_id
1 'polypeptide(L)'
;MTRIGLIIGAAMLLGASAPPAANLEASHQALITALRQDHVLVPGRLLLRASYVCSVKLGKAQYPIAEVLEQVPAAMEPRGVARVILLSPQLKSIWQAQLFGSRPLFCKGNSVYFSGDVRAADGSSGNKVTFLFGGEAATITKVNPLKLPAPLETK
;
A
#
# COMPACT_ATOMS: atom_id res chain seq x y z
N MET A 1 -48.64 40.69 18.45
CA MET A 1 -47.69 39.74 19.09
C MET A 1 -46.98 38.99 17.98
N THR A 2 -45.77 39.42 17.62
CA THR A 2 -45.06 38.96 16.42
C THR A 2 -43.77 38.29 16.87
N ARG A 3 -43.67 36.96 16.75
CA ARG A 3 -42.50 36.19 17.17
C ARG A 3 -41.47 36.15 16.05
N ILE A 4 -40.30 36.74 16.30
CA ILE A 4 -39.10 36.68 15.47
C ILE A 4 -38.41 35.34 15.78
N GLY A 5 -38.38 34.44 14.81
CA GLY A 5 -37.62 33.18 14.87
C GLY A 5 -36.19 33.41 14.42
N LEU A 6 -35.24 33.28 15.34
CA LEU A 6 -33.81 33.37 15.10
C LEU A 6 -33.31 32.02 14.56
N ILE A 7 -32.93 31.96 13.28
CA ILE A 7 -32.29 30.77 12.68
C ILE A 7 -30.79 30.86 12.94
N ILE A 8 -30.30 30.04 13.88
CA ILE A 8 -28.87 29.87 14.15
C ILE A 8 -28.30 28.99 13.03
N GLY A 9 -27.61 29.62 12.08
CA GLY A 9 -26.82 28.94 11.06
C GLY A 9 -25.51 28.42 11.66
N ALA A 10 -25.40 27.10 11.85
CA ALA A 10 -24.16 26.46 12.21
C ALA A 10 -23.24 26.37 10.99
N ALA A 11 -22.21 27.22 10.94
CA ALA A 11 -21.14 27.14 9.97
C ALA A 11 -20.26 25.92 10.28
N MET A 12 -20.41 24.82 9.54
CA MET A 12 -19.49 23.70 9.55
C MET A 12 -18.16 24.13 8.91
N LEU A 13 -17.17 24.42 9.75
CA LEU A 13 -15.78 24.56 9.35
C LEU A 13 -15.26 23.20 8.85
N LEU A 14 -15.21 23.03 7.53
CA LEU A 14 -14.52 21.92 6.87
C LEU A 14 -13.01 22.11 7.06
N GLY A 15 -12.50 21.63 8.19
CA GLY A 15 -11.07 21.47 8.41
C GLY A 15 -10.52 20.43 7.43
N ALA A 16 -9.82 20.88 6.40
CA ALA A 16 -9.07 20.01 5.51
C ALA A 16 -7.86 19.44 6.25
N SER A 17 -8.05 18.33 6.97
CA SER A 17 -6.92 17.53 7.44
C SER A 17 -6.21 16.93 6.21
N ALA A 18 -4.90 17.13 6.13
CA ALA A 18 -4.09 16.53 5.08
C ALA A 18 -4.32 15.01 5.03
N PRO A 19 -4.48 14.40 3.83
CA PRO A 19 -4.79 12.99 3.74
C PRO A 19 -3.66 12.16 4.35
N PRO A 20 -3.98 11.11 5.15
CA PRO A 20 -2.98 10.34 5.90
C PRO A 20 -1.87 9.73 5.05
N ALA A 21 -2.12 9.50 3.76
CA ALA A 21 -1.13 9.01 2.80
C ALA A 21 0.11 9.93 2.66
N ALA A 22 -0.05 11.26 2.77
CA ALA A 22 1.07 12.21 2.66
C ALA A 22 2.04 12.13 3.86
N ASN A 23 1.55 11.71 5.03
CA ASN A 23 2.37 11.54 6.24
C ASN A 23 3.08 10.19 6.31
N LEU A 24 2.71 9.23 5.45
CA LEU A 24 3.32 7.90 5.46
C LEU A 24 4.76 7.92 4.94
N GLU A 25 5.03 8.76 3.95
CA GLU A 25 6.38 9.00 3.41
C GLU A 25 7.32 9.54 4.50
N ALA A 26 6.78 10.27 5.47
CA ALA A 26 7.52 10.87 6.57
C ALA A 26 7.55 10.03 7.88
N SER A 27 6.72 8.99 8.04
CA SER A 27 6.60 8.28 9.32
C SER A 27 6.51 6.76 9.18
N HIS A 28 7.68 6.11 9.30
CA HIS A 28 7.81 4.65 9.46
C HIS A 28 6.94 4.11 10.60
N GLN A 29 6.81 4.86 11.70
CA GLN A 29 5.98 4.47 12.84
C GLN A 29 4.48 4.46 12.50
N ALA A 30 4.01 5.42 11.70
CA ALA A 30 2.64 5.44 11.22
C ALA A 30 2.32 4.22 10.35
N LEU A 31 3.25 3.83 9.46
CA LEU A 31 3.11 2.62 8.65
C LEU A 31 2.99 1.37 9.54
N ILE A 32 3.92 1.15 10.47
CA ILE A 32 3.87 -0.01 11.38
C ILE A 32 2.56 -0.03 12.17
N THR A 33 2.10 1.13 12.64
CA THR A 33 0.86 1.24 13.41
C THR A 33 -0.35 0.85 12.57
N ALA A 34 -0.46 1.36 11.34
CA ALA A 34 -1.51 1.00 10.40
C ALA A 34 -1.50 -0.50 10.08
N LEU A 35 -0.33 -1.08 9.76
CA LEU A 35 -0.18 -2.50 9.47
C LEU A 35 -0.58 -3.41 10.64
N ARG A 36 -0.35 -2.97 11.89
CA ARG A 36 -0.82 -3.69 13.09
C ARG A 36 -2.33 -3.59 13.27
N GLN A 37 -2.88 -2.37 13.16
CA GLN A 37 -4.31 -2.11 13.33
C GLN A 37 -5.15 -2.87 12.31
N ASP A 38 -4.62 -3.06 11.11
CA ASP A 38 -5.28 -3.77 10.02
C ASP A 38 -4.94 -5.28 9.97
N HIS A 39 -4.32 -5.81 11.03
CA HIS A 39 -3.98 -7.24 11.17
C HIS A 39 -3.13 -7.82 10.02
N VAL A 40 -2.37 -6.96 9.32
CA VAL A 40 -1.44 -7.39 8.27
C VAL A 40 -0.26 -8.11 8.89
N LEU A 41 0.24 -7.63 10.03
CA LEU A 41 1.32 -8.28 10.77
C LEU A 41 0.79 -9.50 11.53
N VAL A 42 1.48 -10.64 11.41
CA VAL A 42 1.01 -11.90 12.01
C VAL A 42 1.58 -12.03 13.43
N PRO A 43 0.73 -12.20 14.47
CA PRO A 43 1.19 -12.44 15.83
C PRO A 43 2.15 -13.64 15.91
N GLY A 44 3.19 -13.52 16.73
CA GLY A 44 4.22 -14.56 16.88
C GLY A 44 5.29 -14.58 15.79
N ARG A 45 5.20 -13.72 14.77
CA ARG A 45 6.31 -13.48 13.83
C ARG A 45 7.12 -12.26 14.25
N LEU A 46 8.42 -12.29 13.94
CA LEU A 46 9.31 -11.16 14.13
C LEU A 46 9.26 -10.25 12.91
N LEU A 47 8.85 -8.99 13.07
CA LEU A 47 8.94 -7.99 12.00
C LEU A 47 10.40 -7.59 11.79
N LEU A 48 10.96 -7.92 10.63
CA LEU A 48 12.33 -7.55 10.25
C LEU A 48 12.39 -6.23 9.48
N ARG A 49 11.42 -5.98 8.60
CA ARG A 49 11.33 -4.74 7.80
C ARG A 49 9.88 -4.40 7.50
N ALA A 50 9.55 -3.12 7.59
CA ALA A 50 8.35 -2.53 7.00
C ALA A 50 8.77 -1.22 6.33
N SER A 51 8.54 -1.06 5.03
CA SER A 51 8.97 0.13 4.33
C SER A 51 7.95 0.56 3.30
N TYR A 52 7.67 1.86 3.25
CA TYR A 52 7.03 2.49 2.09
C TYR A 52 7.96 2.36 0.88
N VAL A 53 7.38 2.03 -0.27
CA VAL A 53 8.14 1.85 -1.52
C VAL A 53 7.81 2.97 -2.50
N CYS A 54 6.54 3.14 -2.80
CA CYS A 54 6.02 4.13 -3.73
C CYS A 54 4.49 4.21 -3.60
N SER A 55 3.84 5.14 -4.30
CA SER A 55 2.38 5.21 -4.36
C SER A 55 1.89 5.00 -5.78
N VAL A 56 0.84 4.19 -5.94
CA VAL A 56 0.09 4.13 -7.20
C VAL A 56 -1.02 5.18 -7.19
N LYS A 57 -1.37 5.70 -8.36
CA LYS A 57 -2.46 6.65 -8.55
C LYS A 57 -3.68 5.93 -9.11
N LEU A 58 -4.79 5.98 -8.39
CA LEU A 58 -6.09 5.48 -8.83
C LEU A 58 -7.09 6.64 -8.78
N GLY A 59 -7.41 7.19 -9.96
CA GLY A 59 -8.15 8.44 -10.05
C GLY A 59 -7.37 9.60 -9.44
N LYS A 60 -7.97 10.31 -8.48
CA LYS A 60 -7.35 11.45 -7.76
C LYS A 60 -6.65 11.04 -6.46
N ALA A 61 -6.77 9.78 -6.05
CA ALA A 61 -6.24 9.30 -4.79
C ALA A 61 -4.90 8.57 -4.99
N GLN A 62 -4.06 8.65 -3.95
CA GLN A 62 -2.80 7.93 -3.86
C GLN A 62 -2.96 6.73 -2.93
N TYR A 63 -2.43 5.60 -3.37
CA TYR A 63 -2.51 4.34 -2.66
C TYR A 63 -1.08 3.86 -2.39
N PRO A 64 -0.63 3.92 -1.12
CA PRO A 64 0.73 3.55 -0.78
C PRO A 64 0.99 2.06 -0.98
N ILE A 65 2.18 1.74 -1.50
CA ILE A 65 2.73 0.40 -1.55
C ILE A 65 3.74 0.25 -0.42
N ALA A 66 3.54 -0.77 0.40
CA ALA A 66 4.46 -1.15 1.46
C ALA A 66 5.08 -2.52 1.18
N GLU A 67 6.36 -2.67 1.50
CA GLU A 67 7.05 -3.95 1.58
C GLU A 67 7.17 -4.35 3.05
N VAL A 68 6.78 -5.59 3.38
CA VAL A 68 6.90 -6.15 4.74
C VAL A 68 7.71 -7.44 4.67
N LEU A 69 8.67 -7.58 5.59
CA LEU A 69 9.45 -8.80 5.80
C LEU A 69 9.30 -9.24 7.26
N GLU A 70 8.82 -10.45 7.45
CA GLU A 70 8.71 -11.10 8.76
C GLU A 70 9.56 -12.36 8.81
N GLN A 71 9.98 -12.79 9.99
CA GLN A 71 10.64 -14.06 10.25
C GLN A 71 9.77 -14.92 11.18
N VAL A 72 9.69 -16.22 10.89
CA VAL A 72 8.99 -17.21 11.74
C VAL A 72 9.99 -17.80 12.75
N PRO A 73 9.92 -17.45 14.05
CA PRO A 73 10.98 -17.75 15.03
C PRO A 73 11.13 -19.23 15.43
N ALA A 74 10.19 -20.10 15.04
CA ALA A 74 10.12 -21.50 15.48
C ALA A 74 10.01 -22.51 14.32
N ALA A 75 10.29 -22.09 13.09
CA ALA A 75 10.42 -23.03 11.98
C ALA A 75 11.75 -23.80 12.12
N MET A 76 11.77 -25.10 11.80
CA MET A 76 12.99 -25.92 11.80
C MET A 76 14.13 -25.27 11.00
N GLU A 77 13.76 -24.49 9.98
CA GLU A 77 14.61 -23.56 9.27
C GLU A 77 13.93 -22.18 9.31
N PRO A 78 14.56 -21.11 9.80
CA PRO A 78 13.98 -19.78 9.79
C PRO A 78 13.59 -19.37 8.37
N ARG A 79 12.28 -19.21 8.12
CA ARG A 79 11.76 -18.75 6.83
C ARG A 79 11.33 -17.30 6.92
N GLY A 80 11.90 -16.48 6.04
CA GLY A 80 11.44 -15.12 5.81
C GLY A 80 10.14 -15.12 5.00
N VAL A 81 9.16 -14.35 5.45
CA VAL A 81 7.91 -14.11 4.73
C VAL A 81 7.94 -12.66 4.25
N ALA A 82 8.22 -12.49 2.96
CA ALA A 82 8.20 -11.20 2.30
C ALA A 82 6.84 -10.97 1.60
N ARG A 83 6.27 -9.79 1.78
CA ARG A 83 4.97 -9.39 1.21
C ARG A 83 5.04 -7.98 0.66
N VAL A 84 4.26 -7.75 -0.38
CA VAL A 84 3.91 -6.40 -0.84
C VAL A 84 2.44 -6.16 -0.52
N ILE A 85 2.13 -4.98 -0.03
CA ILE A 85 0.79 -4.58 0.41
C ILE A 85 0.42 -3.27 -0.28
N LEU A 86 -0.78 -3.21 -0.86
CA LEU A 86 -1.42 -1.98 -1.29
C LEU A 86 -2.32 -1.49 -0.16
N LEU A 87 -2.08 -0.25 0.26
CA LEU A 87 -2.87 0.42 1.28
C LEU A 87 -3.85 1.41 0.61
N SER A 88 -5.05 1.50 1.16
CA SER A 88 -6.00 2.56 0.85
C SER A 88 -5.48 3.92 1.33
N PRO A 89 -6.10 5.05 0.92
CA PRO A 89 -5.72 6.37 1.42
C PRO A 89 -5.86 6.52 2.95
N GLN A 90 -6.69 5.68 3.57
CA GLN A 90 -6.89 5.59 5.03
C GLN A 90 -5.97 4.54 5.68
N LEU A 91 -4.96 4.05 4.95
CA LEU A 91 -3.96 3.07 5.42
C LEU A 91 -4.51 1.70 5.80
N LYS A 92 -5.62 1.28 5.19
CA LYS A 92 -6.12 -0.10 5.30
C LYS A 92 -5.56 -0.95 4.15
N SER A 93 -5.15 -2.17 4.42
CA SER A 93 -4.78 -3.15 3.40
C SER A 93 -5.99 -3.48 2.55
N ILE A 94 -5.85 -3.29 1.25
CA ILE A 94 -6.88 -3.63 0.26
C ILE A 94 -6.41 -4.69 -0.73
N TRP A 95 -5.09 -4.90 -0.81
CA TRP A 95 -4.51 -5.98 -1.61
C TRP A 95 -3.13 -6.37 -1.06
N GLN A 96 -2.79 -7.66 -1.15
CA GLN A 96 -1.49 -8.18 -0.75
C GLN A 96 -1.03 -9.33 -1.66
N ALA A 97 0.28 -9.46 -1.84
CA ALA A 97 0.89 -10.61 -2.49
C ALA A 97 2.19 -11.03 -1.80
N GLN A 98 2.52 -12.31 -1.92
CA GLN A 98 3.77 -12.85 -1.42
C GLN A 98 4.90 -12.63 -2.43
N LEU A 99 6.08 -12.29 -1.91
CA LEU A 99 7.29 -12.08 -2.68
C LEU A 99 8.21 -13.30 -2.52
N PHE A 100 8.72 -13.81 -3.64
CA PHE A 100 9.65 -14.95 -3.67
C PHE A 100 10.96 -14.51 -4.32
N GLY A 101 11.86 -13.93 -3.53
CA GLY A 101 13.13 -13.37 -4.04
C GLY A 101 12.97 -12.13 -4.93
N SER A 102 11.75 -11.63 -5.10
CA SER A 102 11.42 -10.40 -5.81
C SER A 102 11.32 -9.20 -4.86
N ARG A 103 11.63 -8.00 -5.35
CA ARG A 103 11.40 -6.74 -4.62
C ARG A 103 10.64 -5.74 -5.48
N PRO A 104 9.74 -4.92 -4.90
CA PRO A 104 9.14 -3.82 -5.61
C PRO A 104 10.23 -2.78 -5.96
N LEU A 105 10.20 -2.27 -7.19
CA LEU A 105 11.17 -1.31 -7.71
C LEU A 105 10.60 0.10 -7.68
N PHE A 106 9.46 0.31 -8.35
CA PHE A 106 8.82 1.62 -8.46
C PHE A 106 7.35 1.48 -8.87
N CYS A 107 6.62 2.59 -8.73
CA CYS A 107 5.24 2.74 -9.17
C CYS A 107 5.18 3.62 -10.42
N LYS A 108 4.30 3.30 -11.37
CA LYS A 108 3.97 4.18 -12.49
C LYS A 108 2.48 4.08 -12.81
N GLY A 109 1.77 5.20 -12.69
CA GLY A 109 0.31 5.24 -12.83
C GLY A 109 -0.35 4.35 -11.77
N ASN A 110 -1.17 3.41 -12.22
CA ASN A 110 -1.84 2.42 -11.38
C ASN A 110 -1.06 1.09 -11.25
N SER A 111 0.23 1.07 -11.58
CA SER A 111 1.02 -0.16 -11.63
C SER A 111 2.24 -0.12 -10.73
N VAL A 112 2.64 -1.29 -10.23
CA VAL A 112 3.90 -1.53 -9.52
C VAL A 112 4.73 -2.53 -10.30
N TYR A 113 6.03 -2.25 -10.40
CA TYR A 113 7.00 -3.08 -11.09
C TYR A 113 7.95 -3.72 -10.09
N PHE A 114 8.33 -4.97 -10.35
CA PHE A 114 9.14 -5.79 -9.45
C PHE A 114 10.42 -6.28 -10.15
N SER A 115 11.47 -6.54 -9.37
CA SER A 115 12.76 -7.07 -9.84
C SER A 115 12.68 -8.52 -10.30
N GLY A 116 11.63 -9.23 -9.91
CA GLY A 116 11.34 -10.62 -10.23
C GLY A 116 9.84 -10.86 -10.21
N ASP A 117 9.42 -12.13 -10.28
CA ASP A 117 8.01 -12.46 -10.27
C ASP A 117 7.42 -12.40 -8.87
N VAL A 118 6.23 -11.81 -8.79
CA VAL A 118 5.33 -11.92 -7.65
C VAL A 118 4.24 -12.93 -7.97
N ARG A 119 3.68 -13.55 -6.92
CA ARG A 119 2.58 -14.51 -7.07
C ARG A 119 1.40 -14.08 -6.22
N ALA A 120 0.24 -13.91 -6.85
CA ALA A 120 -1.01 -13.68 -6.13
C ALA A 120 -1.65 -14.98 -5.65
N ALA A 121 -2.66 -14.85 -4.79
CA ALA A 121 -3.39 -15.96 -4.21
C ALA A 121 -4.15 -16.81 -5.25
N ASP A 122 -4.57 -16.20 -6.37
CA ASP A 122 -5.20 -16.89 -7.50
C ASP A 122 -4.21 -17.69 -8.36
N GLY A 123 -2.92 -17.68 -8.00
CA GLY A 123 -1.86 -18.37 -8.70
C GLY A 123 -1.25 -17.59 -9.87
N SER A 124 -1.79 -16.42 -10.23
CA SER A 124 -1.24 -15.56 -11.26
C SER A 124 0.17 -15.07 -10.88
N SER A 125 1.04 -14.93 -11.88
CA SER A 125 2.45 -14.57 -11.67
C SER A 125 3.00 -13.64 -12.74
N GLY A 126 3.93 -12.78 -12.34
CA GLY A 126 4.60 -11.84 -13.23
C GLY A 126 5.30 -10.74 -12.43
N ASN A 127 5.92 -9.79 -13.11
CA ASN A 127 6.73 -8.73 -12.51
C ASN A 127 6.11 -7.33 -12.65
N LYS A 128 4.87 -7.25 -13.12
CA LYS A 128 4.04 -6.04 -13.11
C LYS A 128 2.67 -6.35 -12.54
N VAL A 129 2.26 -5.61 -11.52
CA VAL A 129 0.92 -5.65 -10.95
C VAL A 129 0.20 -4.35 -11.33
N THR A 130 -0.97 -4.45 -11.96
CA THR A 130 -1.81 -3.30 -12.34
C THR A 130 -3.09 -3.34 -11.53
N PHE A 131 -3.37 -2.27 -10.79
CA PHE A 131 -4.53 -2.16 -9.91
C PHE A 131 -5.73 -1.55 -10.63
N LEU A 132 -6.91 -2.08 -10.36
CA LEU A 132 -8.21 -1.69 -10.91
C LEU A 132 -9.18 -1.41 -9.75
N PHE A 133 -10.28 -0.71 -10.03
CA PHE A 133 -11.42 -0.53 -9.10
C PHE A 133 -11.01 -0.12 -7.68
N GLY A 134 -10.23 0.96 -7.54
CA GLY A 134 -9.81 1.44 -6.21
C GLY A 134 -8.81 0.53 -5.50
N GLY A 135 -8.24 -0.47 -6.19
CA GLY A 135 -7.18 -1.34 -5.68
C GLY A 135 -7.63 -2.74 -5.28
N GLU A 136 -8.95 -2.99 -5.25
CA GLU A 136 -9.54 -4.27 -4.84
C GLU A 136 -9.28 -5.40 -5.86
N ALA A 137 -9.11 -5.03 -7.13
CA ALA A 137 -8.72 -5.96 -8.17
C ALA A 137 -7.34 -5.62 -8.71
N ALA A 138 -6.58 -6.67 -9.05
CA ALA A 138 -5.28 -6.52 -9.68
C ALA A 138 -5.12 -7.51 -10.82
N THR A 139 -4.41 -7.09 -11.86
CA THR A 139 -3.95 -7.97 -12.94
C THR A 139 -2.43 -8.09 -12.86
N ILE A 140 -1.94 -9.33 -12.94
CA ILE A 140 -0.50 -9.61 -12.92
C ILE A 140 -0.06 -9.98 -14.32
N THR A 141 0.97 -9.32 -14.81
CA THR A 141 1.51 -9.53 -16.15
C THR A 141 3.03 -9.62 -16.12
N LYS A 142 3.58 -10.37 -17.07
CA LYS A 142 5.02 -10.44 -17.29
C LYS A 142 5.43 -9.34 -18.28
N VAL A 143 6.39 -8.52 -17.90
CA VAL A 143 7.02 -7.50 -18.73
C VAL A 143 8.53 -7.77 -18.84
N ASN A 144 9.12 -7.45 -19.99
CA ASN A 144 10.56 -7.61 -20.18
C ASN A 144 11.31 -6.61 -19.26
N PRO A 145 12.21 -7.09 -18.37
CA PRO A 145 12.99 -6.21 -17.48
C PRO A 145 13.80 -5.14 -18.22
N LEU A 146 14.28 -5.43 -19.44
CA LEU A 146 15.02 -4.49 -20.28
C LEU A 146 14.14 -3.42 -20.92
N LYS A 147 12.81 -3.56 -20.83
CA LYS A 147 11.81 -2.62 -21.35
C LYS A 147 11.01 -1.95 -20.23
N LEU A 148 11.52 -2.01 -18.99
CA LEU A 148 10.89 -1.29 -17.89
C LEU A 148 10.94 0.21 -18.17
N PRO A 149 9.85 0.94 -17.90
CA PRO A 149 9.90 2.38 -17.99
C PRO A 149 10.92 2.92 -16.99
N ALA A 150 11.63 4.00 -17.35
CA ALA A 150 12.45 4.71 -16.39
C ALA A 150 11.61 5.09 -15.15
N PRO A 151 12.17 4.96 -13.92
CA PRO A 151 11.54 5.51 -12.74
C PRO A 151 11.21 6.98 -13.00
N LEU A 152 10.00 7.41 -12.63
CA LEU A 152 9.71 8.84 -12.68
C LEU A 152 10.62 9.53 -11.67
N GLU A 153 11.46 10.46 -12.13
CA GLU A 153 12.19 11.34 -11.23
C GLU A 153 11.15 12.13 -10.41
N THR A 154 11.03 11.81 -9.14
CA THR A 154 10.29 12.62 -8.18
C THR A 154 11.08 13.90 -7.96
N LYS A 155 10.62 15.00 -8.58
CA LYS A 155 11.05 16.37 -8.24
C LYS A 155 10.48 16.80 -6.90
#